data_AF-A0AA36EVI8-F1
#
_entry.id   AF-A0AA36EVI8-F1
#
_cell.length_a   1.000
_cell.length_b   1.000
_cell.length_c   1.000
_cell.angle_alpha   90.00
_cell.angle_beta   90.00
_cell.angle_gamma   90.00
#
_symmetry.space_group_name_H-M   'P 1'
#
loop_
_entity.id
_entity.type
_entity.pdbx_description
1 polymer ?
#
loop_
_entity_poly.entity_id
_entity_poly.type
_entity_poly.pdbx_seq_one_letter_code
_entity_poly.pdbx_strand_id
1 'polypeptide(L)'
;MVFCYIPKVGCTFFKRLMLILKGKYQNGSSPYDIAPTKIHTLRMNTLKIRSSENAAVLKAYKKVVFVRDPYSRLFSGYLDKIFLPQQNFKTLCTYIIKTFRKSVVKNSSIICPVDVTFEEFLRYVIHSHLKKVKKNYHFGMMHDLCGTCNITYDIIGKLDTFVPDLNLMFEEIGEGHRMSAKNMVTGRVGDDLTVVVEHAFHNKNNTCVDFSQKTVSRSAFSLISNPEQDRLTHPVLEVSVRTVLMQAHTPHLVHNSLLIH
;
A
#
# COMPACT_ATOMS: atom_id res chain seq x y z
N MET A 1 -7.64 1.52 -22.25
CA MET A 1 -8.30 1.46 -20.91
C MET A 1 -7.79 2.56 -19.98
N VAL A 2 -8.55 2.93 -18.95
CA VAL A 2 -8.14 3.83 -17.86
C VAL A 2 -7.97 3.01 -16.58
N PHE A 3 -6.77 2.98 -16.02
CA PHE A 3 -6.47 2.26 -14.79
C PHE A 3 -6.29 3.23 -13.62
N CYS A 4 -7.08 3.12 -12.56
CA CYS A 4 -6.86 3.93 -11.36
C CYS A 4 -5.84 3.28 -10.42
N TYR A 5 -4.86 4.07 -10.01
CA TYR A 5 -3.71 3.63 -9.25
C TYR A 5 -3.88 3.93 -7.75
N ILE A 6 -3.88 2.87 -6.95
CA ILE A 6 -3.94 2.92 -5.49
C ILE A 6 -2.62 2.39 -4.92
N PRO A 7 -1.88 3.18 -4.12
CA PRO A 7 -0.69 2.71 -3.43
C PRO A 7 -0.95 1.44 -2.62
N LYS A 8 0.01 0.51 -2.69
CA LYS A 8 0.00 -0.79 -1.98
C LYS A 8 -1.03 -1.80 -2.51
N VAL A 9 -1.46 -1.60 -3.75
CA VAL A 9 -2.33 -2.53 -4.48
C VAL A 9 -1.64 -3.02 -5.77
N GLY A 10 -0.47 -3.66 -5.65
CA GLY A 10 0.25 -4.20 -6.81
C GLY A 10 0.75 -3.13 -7.79
N CYS A 11 0.99 -1.92 -7.30
CA CYS A 11 1.38 -0.77 -8.10
C CYS A 11 2.48 -1.05 -9.12
N THR A 12 3.63 -1.53 -8.67
CA THR A 12 4.80 -1.83 -9.50
C THR A 12 4.43 -2.82 -10.60
N PHE A 13 3.72 -3.89 -10.24
CA PHE A 13 3.17 -4.86 -11.18
C PHE A 13 2.30 -4.19 -12.25
N PHE A 14 1.30 -3.38 -11.87
CA PHE A 14 0.42 -2.74 -12.84
C PHE A 14 1.18 -1.76 -13.74
N LYS A 15 2.19 -1.04 -13.23
CA LYS A 15 3.03 -0.18 -14.08
C LYS A 15 3.76 -0.99 -15.16
N ARG A 16 4.34 -2.14 -14.77
CA ARG A 16 5.04 -3.06 -15.68
C ARG A 16 4.08 -3.64 -16.72
N LEU A 17 2.91 -4.08 -16.27
CA LEU A 17 1.84 -4.57 -17.14
C LEU A 17 1.43 -3.51 -18.16
N MET A 18 1.28 -2.24 -17.74
CA MET A 18 0.93 -1.15 -18.66
C MET A 18 2.00 -0.88 -19.71
N LEU A 19 3.27 -1.15 -19.44
CA LEU A 19 4.31 -1.06 -20.47
C LEU A 19 4.20 -2.18 -21.50
N ILE A 20 3.95 -3.41 -21.05
CA ILE A 20 3.79 -4.59 -21.91
C ILE A 20 2.56 -4.39 -22.81
N LEU A 21 1.42 -4.01 -22.26
CA LEU A 21 0.18 -3.80 -23.01
C LEU A 21 0.33 -2.69 -24.08
N LYS A 22 1.15 -1.66 -23.81
CA LYS A 22 1.48 -0.60 -24.79
C LYS A 22 2.49 -1.02 -25.87
N GLY A 23 2.95 -2.28 -25.88
CA GLY A 23 3.99 -2.75 -26.79
C GLY A 23 5.36 -2.09 -26.58
N LYS A 24 5.58 -1.44 -25.43
CA LYS A 24 6.85 -0.75 -25.12
C LYS A 24 7.92 -1.66 -24.52
N TYR A 25 7.60 -2.93 -24.32
CA TYR A 25 8.52 -3.94 -23.84
C TYR A 25 8.37 -5.18 -24.72
N GLN A 26 9.42 -5.49 -25.48
CA GLN A 26 9.41 -6.54 -26.52
C GLN A 26 10.12 -7.82 -26.08
N ASN A 27 10.92 -7.78 -25.00
CA ASN A 27 11.84 -8.86 -24.60
C ASN A 27 11.36 -9.69 -23.41
N GLY A 28 10.04 -9.79 -23.19
CA GLY A 28 9.50 -10.66 -22.15
C GLY A 28 7.98 -10.64 -22.09
N SER A 29 7.40 -11.78 -21.71
CA SER A 29 5.95 -11.98 -21.60
C SER A 29 5.43 -11.71 -20.19
N SER A 30 6.32 -11.51 -19.21
CA SER A 30 5.96 -11.36 -17.80
C SER A 30 6.26 -9.94 -17.30
N PRO A 31 5.32 -9.30 -16.58
CA PRO A 31 5.60 -8.05 -15.86
C PRO A 31 6.80 -8.14 -14.93
N TYR A 32 7.12 -9.33 -14.41
CA TYR A 32 8.25 -9.55 -13.50
C TYR A 32 9.63 -9.56 -14.19
N ASP A 33 9.68 -9.62 -15.53
CA ASP A 33 10.93 -9.53 -16.29
C ASP A 33 11.52 -8.10 -16.26
N ILE A 34 10.73 -7.13 -15.82
CA ILE A 34 11.10 -5.72 -15.71
C ILE A 34 11.49 -5.41 -14.26
N ALA A 35 12.73 -5.01 -13.99
CA ALA A 35 13.17 -4.64 -12.65
C ALA A 35 12.32 -3.49 -12.02
N PRO A 36 12.00 -3.52 -10.70
CA PRO A 36 11.19 -2.49 -10.05
C PRO A 36 11.80 -1.08 -10.19
N THR A 37 13.11 -0.97 -10.03
CA THR A 37 13.83 0.31 -10.08
C THR A 37 13.66 1.02 -11.43
N LYS A 38 13.64 0.25 -12.53
CA LYS A 38 13.45 0.76 -13.89
C LYS A 38 12.04 1.31 -14.13
N ILE A 39 11.02 0.77 -13.48
CA ILE A 39 9.63 1.21 -13.70
C ILE A 39 9.28 2.47 -12.92
N HIS A 40 9.94 2.71 -11.78
CA HIS A 40 9.69 3.89 -10.95
C HIS A 40 10.23 5.20 -11.56
N THR A 41 11.21 5.12 -12.47
CA THR A 41 11.76 6.28 -13.20
C THR A 41 10.96 6.64 -14.45
N LEU A 42 10.14 5.71 -14.96
CA LEU A 42 9.33 5.94 -16.16
C LEU A 42 8.10 6.79 -15.84
N ARG A 43 8.03 7.97 -16.46
CA ARG A 43 6.81 8.81 -16.45
C ARG A 43 5.76 8.14 -17.32
N MET A 44 4.64 7.78 -16.70
CA MET A 44 3.44 7.36 -17.42
C MET A 44 2.45 8.52 -17.49
N ASN A 45 1.72 8.61 -18.60
CA ASN A 45 0.68 9.64 -18.78
C ASN A 45 -0.37 9.46 -17.68
N THR A 46 -0.44 10.44 -16.78
CA THR A 46 -1.43 10.48 -15.71
C THR A 46 -2.61 11.36 -16.15
N LEU A 47 -3.82 10.83 -16.00
CA LEU A 47 -5.04 11.60 -16.10
C LEU A 47 -5.39 12.15 -14.73
N LYS A 48 -5.65 13.46 -14.68
CA LYS A 48 -6.34 14.09 -13.56
C LYS A 48 -7.84 13.87 -13.78
N ILE A 49 -8.44 12.95 -13.04
CA ILE A 49 -9.82 12.50 -13.27
C ILE A 49 -10.86 13.64 -13.13
N ARG A 50 -10.51 14.78 -12.52
CA ARG A 50 -11.47 15.86 -12.24
C ARG A 50 -11.62 16.95 -13.31
N SER A 51 -10.80 17.01 -14.36
CA SER A 51 -11.03 18.02 -15.40
C SER A 51 -12.22 17.61 -16.27
N SER A 52 -13.13 18.55 -16.56
CA SER A 52 -14.20 18.38 -17.55
C SER A 52 -13.66 17.87 -18.89
N GLU A 53 -12.41 18.21 -19.19
CA GLU A 53 -11.61 17.75 -20.34
C GLU A 53 -11.46 16.22 -20.42
N ASN A 54 -11.50 15.50 -19.28
CA ASN A 54 -11.29 14.05 -19.24
C ASN A 54 -12.60 13.24 -19.20
N ALA A 55 -13.76 13.89 -19.18
CA ALA A 55 -15.06 13.20 -19.20
C ALA A 55 -15.24 12.36 -20.48
N ALA A 56 -14.79 12.88 -21.62
CA ALA A 56 -14.82 12.16 -22.89
C ALA A 56 -13.95 10.89 -22.84
N VAL A 57 -12.77 10.97 -22.21
CA VAL A 57 -11.87 9.82 -22.03
C VAL A 57 -12.49 8.77 -21.11
N LEU A 58 -13.08 9.17 -19.99
CA LEU A 58 -13.74 8.23 -19.07
C LEU A 58 -14.97 7.57 -19.69
N LYS A 59 -15.65 8.24 -20.61
CA LYS A 59 -16.76 7.67 -21.39
C LYS A 59 -16.28 6.71 -22.48
N ALA A 60 -15.15 7.01 -23.13
CA ALA A 60 -14.65 6.24 -24.27
C ALA A 60 -13.89 4.96 -23.88
N TYR A 61 -13.29 4.90 -22.69
CA TYR A 61 -12.43 3.78 -22.30
C TYR A 61 -12.99 2.95 -21.14
N LYS A 62 -12.71 1.64 -21.15
CA LYS A 62 -12.94 0.76 -19.99
C LYS A 62 -12.13 1.26 -18.79
N LYS A 63 -12.79 1.43 -17.64
CA LYS A 63 -12.28 1.94 -16.37
C LYS A 63 -12.02 0.78 -15.44
N VAL A 64 -10.77 0.62 -15.02
CA VAL A 64 -10.31 -0.50 -14.21
C VAL A 64 -9.71 0.03 -12.91
N VAL A 65 -10.02 -0.61 -11.80
CA VAL A 65 -9.34 -0.38 -10.52
C VAL A 65 -9.11 -1.71 -9.83
N PHE A 66 -7.97 -1.84 -9.16
CA PHE A 66 -7.74 -2.92 -8.21
C PHE A 66 -7.76 -2.35 -6.79
N VAL A 67 -8.38 -3.08 -5.87
CA VAL A 67 -8.48 -2.76 -4.45
C VAL A 67 -7.83 -3.85 -3.60
N ARG A 68 -7.64 -3.60 -2.31
CA ARG A 68 -7.09 -4.55 -1.34
C ARG A 68 -7.80 -4.36 0.00
N ASP A 69 -7.83 -5.37 0.85
CA ASP A 69 -8.16 -5.20 2.27
C ASP A 69 -7.48 -3.93 2.86
N PRO A 70 -8.25 -2.98 3.43
CA PRO A 70 -7.71 -1.71 3.94
C PRO A 70 -6.62 -1.88 5.00
N TYR A 71 -6.73 -2.87 5.88
CA TYR A 71 -5.76 -3.09 6.97
C TYR A 71 -4.43 -3.60 6.43
N SER A 72 -4.47 -4.62 5.58
CA SER A 72 -3.31 -5.15 4.87
C SER A 72 -2.62 -4.07 4.04
N ARG A 73 -3.40 -3.19 3.41
CA ARG A 73 -2.89 -2.05 2.64
C ARG A 73 -2.17 -1.05 3.53
N LEU A 74 -2.77 -0.66 4.66
CA LEU A 74 -2.16 0.26 5.63
C LEU A 74 -0.91 -0.34 6.26
N PHE A 75 -0.92 -1.63 6.61
CA PHE A 75 0.24 -2.32 7.17
C PHE A 75 1.40 -2.39 6.16
N SER A 76 1.13 -2.71 4.89
CA SER A 76 2.14 -2.64 3.82
C SER A 76 2.69 -1.23 3.62
N GLY A 77 1.84 -0.20 3.78
CA GLY A 77 2.26 1.21 3.78
C GLY A 77 3.17 1.54 4.96
N TYR A 78 2.81 1.11 6.16
CA TYR A 78 3.59 1.28 7.37
C TYR A 78 4.98 0.64 7.23
N LEU A 79 5.06 -0.63 6.82
CA LEU A 79 6.32 -1.33 6.66
C LEU A 79 7.25 -0.63 5.66
N ASP A 80 6.75 -0.27 4.48
CA ASP A 80 7.56 0.35 3.42
C ASP A 80 7.94 1.81 3.72
N LYS A 81 7.06 2.60 4.34
CA LYS A 81 7.25 4.07 4.42
C LYS A 81 7.54 4.60 5.81
N ILE A 82 7.13 3.91 6.86
CA ILE A 82 7.24 4.38 8.24
C ILE A 82 8.31 3.58 8.99
N PHE A 83 8.25 2.25 8.89
CA PHE A 83 9.19 1.34 9.52
C PHE A 83 10.53 1.24 8.77
N LEU A 84 10.48 1.42 7.44
CA LEU A 84 11.63 1.56 6.55
C LEU A 84 11.71 2.96 5.95
N PRO A 85 11.79 4.03 6.77
CA PRO A 85 11.62 5.35 6.23
C PRO A 85 12.82 5.72 5.37
N GLN A 86 12.59 5.79 4.06
CA GLN A 86 13.40 6.58 3.16
C GLN A 86 13.47 8.03 3.66
N GLN A 87 14.52 8.77 3.27
CA GLN A 87 14.82 10.10 3.81
C GLN A 87 13.61 11.08 3.76
N ASN A 88 12.75 10.93 2.76
CA ASN A 88 11.54 11.73 2.55
C ASN A 88 10.39 11.47 3.55
N PHE A 89 10.41 10.37 4.32
CA PHE A 89 9.39 10.08 5.33
C PHE A 89 9.78 10.49 6.76
N LYS A 90 11.06 10.82 7.01
CA LYS A 90 11.54 11.22 8.34
C LYS A 90 10.74 12.39 8.94
N THR A 91 10.41 13.40 8.14
CA THR A 91 9.60 14.56 8.57
C THR A 91 8.19 14.14 8.98
N LEU A 92 7.59 13.19 8.27
CA LEU A 92 6.27 12.67 8.62
C LEU A 92 6.33 11.88 9.93
N CYS A 93 7.30 10.98 10.07
CA CYS A 93 7.46 10.21 11.30
C CYS A 93 7.70 11.11 12.52
N THR A 94 8.54 12.14 12.37
CA THR A 94 8.74 13.19 13.40
C THR A 94 7.41 13.84 13.78
N TYR A 95 6.59 14.22 12.80
CA TYR A 95 5.27 14.79 13.05
C TYR A 95 4.35 13.82 13.81
N ILE A 96 4.32 12.54 13.43
CA ILE A 96 3.52 11.51 14.09
C ILE A 96 3.94 11.40 15.57
N ILE A 97 5.23 11.24 15.83
CA ILE A 97 5.78 11.11 17.20
C ILE A 97 5.41 12.35 18.03
N LYS A 98 5.69 13.56 17.54
CA LYS A 98 5.37 14.80 18.28
C LYS A 98 3.88 15.01 18.54
N THR A 99 3.02 14.41 17.71
CA THR A 99 1.57 14.58 17.82
C THR A 99 0.93 13.57 18.76
N PHE A 100 1.40 12.32 18.76
CA PHE A 100 0.71 11.22 19.46
C PHE A 100 1.49 10.60 20.62
N ARG A 101 2.82 10.82 20.71
CA ARG A 101 3.65 10.26 21.78
C ARG A 101 3.66 11.19 23.00
N LYS A 102 2.97 10.76 24.06
CA LYS A 102 2.83 11.55 25.31
C LYS A 102 4.16 11.87 26.00
N SER A 103 5.16 10.98 25.88
CA SER A 103 6.46 11.10 26.56
C SER A 103 7.43 12.06 25.88
N VAL A 104 7.11 12.59 24.70
CA VAL A 104 8.02 13.48 23.95
C VAL A 104 7.78 14.92 24.36
N VAL A 105 8.81 15.57 24.90
CA VAL A 105 8.84 17.02 25.10
C VAL A 105 8.76 17.67 23.72
N LYS A 106 7.78 18.55 23.47
CA LYS A 106 7.52 19.15 22.15
C LYS A 106 8.76 19.80 21.48
N ASN A 107 9.73 20.19 22.30
CA ASN A 107 10.98 20.87 21.91
C ASN A 107 12.23 19.98 21.88
N SER A 108 12.15 18.68 22.18
CA SER A 108 13.32 17.80 22.05
C SER A 108 13.59 17.44 20.59
N SER A 109 14.87 17.28 20.26
CA SER A 109 15.30 16.69 19.00
C SER A 109 14.96 15.20 19.03
N ILE A 110 14.23 14.72 18.03
CA ILE A 110 13.96 13.29 17.88
C ILE A 110 15.23 12.67 17.29
N ILE A 111 16.01 12.00 18.14
CA ILE A 111 17.26 11.32 17.78
C ILE A 111 16.97 10.22 16.75
N CYS A 112 15.83 9.53 16.89
CA CYS A 112 15.43 8.45 16.01
C CYS A 112 14.00 8.58 15.47
N PRO A 113 13.81 9.24 14.30
CA PRO A 113 12.48 9.45 13.72
C PRO A 113 11.90 8.18 13.08
N VAL A 114 12.42 6.99 13.35
CA VAL A 114 12.00 5.72 12.70
C VAL A 114 11.28 4.76 13.65
N ASP A 115 11.12 5.13 14.92
CA ASP A 115 10.43 4.34 15.96
C ASP A 115 8.92 4.61 16.04
N VAL A 116 8.28 5.05 14.95
CA VAL A 116 6.81 5.23 14.97
C VAL A 116 6.16 3.86 15.10
N THR A 117 5.30 3.66 16.10
CA THR A 117 4.58 2.39 16.25
C THR A 117 3.42 2.29 15.25
N PHE A 118 2.94 1.06 14.99
CA PHE A 118 1.77 0.87 14.12
C PHE A 118 0.51 1.57 14.67
N GLU A 119 0.34 1.60 16.00
CA GLU A 119 -0.77 2.31 16.63
C GLU A 119 -0.69 3.84 16.39
N GLU A 120 0.48 4.45 16.60
CA GLU A 120 0.70 5.87 16.34
C GLU A 120 0.47 6.21 14.87
N PHE A 121 0.89 5.33 13.96
CA PHE A 121 0.62 5.43 12.54
C PHE A 121 -0.89 5.41 12.23
N LEU A 122 -1.66 4.48 12.80
CA LEU A 122 -3.11 4.43 12.60
C LEU A 122 -3.81 5.68 13.13
N ARG A 123 -3.41 6.17 14.31
CA ARG A 123 -3.91 7.44 14.87
C ARG A 123 -3.62 8.60 13.91
N TYR A 124 -2.44 8.63 13.32
CA TYR A 124 -2.08 9.61 12.29
C TYR A 124 -2.98 9.49 11.04
N VAL A 125 -3.23 8.30 10.52
CA VAL A 125 -4.08 8.11 9.33
C VAL A 125 -5.47 8.68 9.59
N ILE A 126 -6.07 8.37 10.74
CA ILE A 126 -7.38 8.90 11.16
C ILE A 126 -7.32 10.42 11.32
N HIS A 127 -6.33 10.94 12.05
CA HIS A 127 -6.16 12.36 12.31
C HIS A 127 -5.99 13.17 11.03
N SER A 128 -5.11 12.73 10.13
CA SER A 128 -4.84 13.41 8.86
C SER A 128 -6.07 13.48 7.96
N HIS A 129 -6.93 12.45 8.00
CA HIS A 129 -8.20 12.44 7.30
C HIS A 129 -9.20 13.43 7.91
N LEU A 130 -9.51 13.27 9.21
CA LEU A 130 -10.52 14.08 9.92
C LEU A 130 -10.17 15.57 9.96
N LYS A 131 -8.89 15.91 10.19
CA LYS A 131 -8.41 17.29 10.29
C LYS A 131 -7.96 17.87 8.95
N LYS A 132 -7.91 17.05 7.89
CA LYS A 132 -7.44 17.43 6.55
C LYS A 132 -6.03 18.03 6.54
N VAL A 133 -5.15 17.60 7.45
CA VAL A 133 -3.76 18.05 7.57
C VAL A 133 -2.78 16.93 7.24
N LYS A 134 -1.62 17.29 6.67
CA LYS A 134 -0.51 16.35 6.40
C LYS A 134 -0.96 15.07 5.69
N LYS A 135 -1.98 15.13 4.84
CA LYS A 135 -2.46 13.98 4.06
C LYS A 135 -1.31 13.42 3.22
N ASN A 136 -1.15 12.11 3.24
CA ASN A 136 -0.17 11.42 2.41
C ASN A 136 -0.89 10.40 1.53
N TYR A 137 -0.64 10.46 0.22
CA TYR A 137 -1.35 9.65 -0.76
C TYR A 137 -1.13 8.15 -0.58
N HIS A 138 -0.02 7.71 0.01
CA HIS A 138 0.26 6.29 0.27
C HIS A 138 -0.74 5.68 1.28
N PHE A 139 -1.25 6.50 2.20
CA PHE A 139 -2.15 6.05 3.28
C PHE A 139 -3.59 6.54 3.09
N GLY A 140 -3.88 7.29 2.01
CA GLY A 140 -5.21 7.81 1.71
C GLY A 140 -6.26 6.72 1.50
N MET A 141 -7.53 7.01 1.71
CA MET A 141 -8.58 6.01 1.50
C MET A 141 -8.74 5.67 0.01
N MET A 142 -8.99 4.40 -0.30
CA MET A 142 -9.06 3.91 -1.68
C MET A 142 -10.15 4.62 -2.49
N HIS A 143 -11.32 4.84 -1.89
CA HIS A 143 -12.42 5.55 -2.54
C HIS A 143 -12.10 7.03 -2.80
N ASP A 144 -11.35 7.69 -1.90
CA ASP A 144 -10.87 9.06 -2.10
C ASP A 144 -9.84 9.14 -3.23
N LEU A 145 -8.90 8.19 -3.24
CA LEU A 145 -7.78 8.15 -4.20
C LEU A 145 -8.22 7.85 -5.63
N CYS A 146 -9.36 7.18 -5.80
CA CYS A 146 -9.91 6.81 -7.09
C CYS A 146 -11.28 7.42 -7.38
N GLY A 147 -11.85 8.22 -6.48
CA GLY A 147 -13.15 8.85 -6.67
C GLY A 147 -14.27 7.84 -6.95
N THR A 148 -14.27 6.67 -6.31
CA THR A 148 -15.22 5.58 -6.60
C THR A 148 -16.67 5.96 -6.30
N CYS A 149 -16.92 7.04 -5.56
CA CYS A 149 -18.27 7.60 -5.36
C CYS A 149 -18.82 8.29 -6.62
N ASN A 150 -17.95 8.76 -7.51
CA ASN A 150 -18.32 9.57 -8.68
C ASN A 150 -17.97 8.90 -10.01
N ILE A 151 -17.25 7.79 -9.98
CA ILE A 151 -16.82 7.05 -11.16
C ILE A 151 -17.38 5.64 -11.07
N THR A 152 -18.18 5.26 -12.06
CA THR A 152 -18.55 3.86 -12.28
C THR A 152 -17.39 3.16 -12.96
N TYR A 153 -16.79 2.20 -12.27
CA TYR A 153 -15.73 1.35 -12.83
C TYR A 153 -16.34 0.17 -13.56
N ASP A 154 -15.80 -0.14 -14.73
CA ASP A 154 -16.22 -1.29 -15.53
C ASP A 154 -15.66 -2.59 -14.93
N ILE A 155 -14.47 -2.52 -14.30
CA ILE A 155 -13.81 -3.66 -13.66
C ILE A 155 -13.26 -3.24 -12.30
N ILE A 156 -13.63 -3.98 -11.25
CA ILE A 156 -13.09 -3.83 -9.88
C ILE A 156 -12.45 -5.16 -9.48
N GLY A 157 -11.12 -5.26 -9.63
CA GLY A 157 -10.35 -6.40 -9.17
C GLY A 157 -9.95 -6.27 -7.71
N LYS A 158 -9.69 -7.39 -7.04
CA LYS A 158 -9.14 -7.44 -5.68
C LYS A 158 -7.78 -8.08 -5.71
N LEU A 159 -6.89 -7.52 -4.92
CA LEU A 159 -5.56 -8.07 -4.71
C LEU A 159 -5.62 -9.41 -3.94
N ASP A 160 -6.70 -9.68 -3.22
CA ASP A 160 -6.89 -10.92 -2.48
C ASP A 160 -7.27 -12.07 -3.41
N THR A 161 -8.02 -11.79 -4.49
CA THR A 161 -8.40 -12.72 -5.57
C THR A 161 -7.66 -12.42 -6.88
N PHE A 162 -6.35 -12.14 -6.77
CA PHE A 162 -5.59 -11.50 -7.84
C PHE A 162 -5.54 -12.26 -9.17
N VAL A 163 -5.26 -13.57 -9.17
CA VAL A 163 -5.15 -14.36 -10.41
C VAL A 163 -6.47 -14.40 -11.19
N PRO A 164 -7.61 -14.83 -10.59
CA PRO A 164 -8.87 -14.85 -11.32
C PRO A 164 -9.31 -13.45 -11.77
N ASP A 165 -9.16 -12.43 -10.91
CA ASP A 165 -9.58 -11.07 -11.25
C ASP A 165 -8.72 -10.46 -12.37
N LEU A 166 -7.43 -10.80 -12.41
CA LEU A 166 -6.53 -10.36 -13.47
C LEU A 166 -6.81 -11.07 -14.80
N ASN A 167 -7.13 -12.36 -14.78
CA ASN A 167 -7.56 -13.07 -15.99
C ASN A 167 -8.88 -12.50 -16.53
N LEU A 168 -9.87 -12.27 -15.65
CA LEU A 168 -11.12 -11.61 -16.05
C LEU A 168 -10.86 -10.23 -16.66
N MET A 169 -9.96 -9.45 -16.05
CA MET A 169 -9.55 -8.17 -16.60
C MET A 169 -8.97 -8.33 -18.02
N PHE A 170 -8.10 -9.31 -18.27
CA PHE A 170 -7.53 -9.54 -19.59
C PHE A 170 -8.58 -9.89 -20.64
N GLU A 171 -9.52 -10.77 -20.32
CA GLU A 171 -10.63 -11.10 -21.21
C GLU A 171 -11.47 -9.86 -21.53
N GLU A 172 -11.87 -9.11 -20.50
CA GLU A 172 -12.69 -7.91 -20.66
C GLU A 172 -12.02 -6.82 -21.49
N ILE A 173 -10.70 -6.67 -21.43
CA ILE A 173 -9.99 -5.67 -22.25
C ILE A 173 -9.55 -6.21 -23.62
N GLY A 174 -9.92 -7.45 -23.98
CA GLY A 174 -9.57 -8.08 -25.27
C GLY A 174 -8.15 -8.63 -25.35
N GLU A 175 -7.46 -8.76 -24.22
CA GLU A 175 -6.06 -9.17 -24.10
C GLU A 175 -5.89 -10.62 -23.61
N GLY A 176 -6.99 -11.35 -23.36
CA GLY A 176 -6.96 -12.73 -22.85
C GLY A 176 -6.20 -13.72 -23.74
N HIS A 177 -6.24 -13.50 -25.07
CA HIS A 177 -5.47 -14.30 -26.03
C HIS A 177 -3.95 -14.12 -25.91
N ARG A 178 -3.50 -12.97 -25.37
CA ARG A 178 -2.08 -12.58 -25.28
C ARG A 178 -1.54 -12.68 -23.86
N MET A 179 -2.38 -12.55 -22.84
CA MET A 179 -2.00 -12.40 -21.44
C MET A 179 -2.67 -13.45 -20.55
N SER A 180 -1.89 -14.07 -19.64
CA SER A 180 -2.45 -14.99 -18.62
C SER A 180 -1.76 -14.85 -17.27
N ALA A 181 -2.54 -14.84 -16.19
CA ALA A 181 -2.07 -14.68 -14.83
C ALA A 181 -1.54 -15.98 -14.16
N LYS A 182 -1.59 -17.13 -14.86
CA LYS A 182 -1.32 -18.47 -14.27
C LYS A 182 0.02 -18.57 -13.51
N ASN A 183 1.05 -17.85 -13.94
CA ASN A 183 2.39 -17.90 -13.32
C ASN A 183 2.78 -16.61 -12.57
N MET A 184 1.81 -15.73 -12.27
CA MET A 184 2.07 -14.41 -11.71
C MET A 184 2.06 -14.35 -10.17
N VAL A 185 1.70 -15.45 -9.49
CA VAL A 185 1.66 -15.52 -8.01
C VAL A 185 3.05 -15.47 -7.41
N THR A 186 3.97 -16.31 -7.89
CA THR A 186 5.34 -16.40 -7.33
C THR A 186 6.10 -15.09 -7.45
N GLY A 187 6.02 -14.43 -8.62
CA GLY A 187 6.65 -13.12 -8.82
C GLY A 187 6.08 -12.05 -7.88
N ARG A 188 4.77 -12.10 -7.59
CA ARG A 188 4.13 -11.17 -6.66
C ARG A 188 4.62 -11.38 -5.24
N VAL A 189 4.60 -12.63 -4.78
CA VAL A 189 5.08 -13.00 -3.44
C VAL A 189 6.55 -12.62 -3.30
N GLY A 190 7.34 -12.81 -4.37
CA GLY A 190 8.72 -12.33 -4.47
C GLY A 190 8.83 -10.83 -4.22
N ASP A 191 8.12 -9.99 -4.99
CA ASP A 191 8.14 -8.53 -4.82
C ASP A 191 7.69 -8.09 -3.40
N ASP A 192 6.65 -8.72 -2.83
CA ASP A 192 6.17 -8.43 -1.48
C ASP A 192 7.22 -8.81 -0.42
N LEU A 193 7.92 -9.93 -0.62
CA LEU A 193 8.96 -10.43 0.28
C LEU A 193 10.27 -9.65 0.15
N THR A 194 10.61 -9.15 -1.04
CA THR A 194 11.80 -8.31 -1.26
C THR A 194 11.82 -7.11 -0.32
N VAL A 195 10.69 -6.45 -0.07
CA VAL A 195 10.64 -5.32 0.89
C VAL A 195 11.02 -5.74 2.31
N VAL A 196 10.57 -6.92 2.74
CA VAL A 196 10.87 -7.48 4.07
C VAL A 196 12.31 -7.96 4.16
N VAL A 197 12.83 -8.55 3.08
CA VAL A 197 14.22 -9.03 3.00
C VAL A 197 15.19 -7.85 2.92
N GLU A 198 14.93 -6.87 2.06
CA GLU A 198 15.70 -5.62 2.02
C GLU A 198 15.74 -4.96 3.41
N HIS A 199 14.63 -4.97 4.17
CA HIS A 199 14.63 -4.53 5.58
C HIS A 199 15.59 -5.33 6.45
N ALA A 200 15.47 -6.66 6.45
CA ALA A 200 16.25 -7.53 7.31
C ALA A 200 17.76 -7.42 7.03
N PHE A 201 18.15 -7.19 5.77
CA PHE A 201 19.55 -7.29 5.33
C PHE A 201 20.23 -5.93 5.07
N HIS A 202 19.53 -4.88 4.61
CA HIS A 202 20.15 -3.56 4.41
C HIS A 202 20.29 -2.73 5.71
N ASN A 203 19.50 -3.01 6.74
CA ASN A 203 19.58 -2.29 8.01
C ASN A 203 20.58 -2.88 9.01
N LYS A 204 21.42 -3.84 8.59
CA LYS A 204 22.52 -4.32 9.46
C LYS A 204 23.49 -3.20 9.87
N ASN A 205 23.55 -2.11 9.09
CA ASN A 205 24.47 -0.97 9.32
C ASN A 205 23.78 0.41 9.48
N ASN A 206 22.45 0.53 9.41
CA ASN A 206 21.77 1.81 9.67
C ASN A 206 21.38 1.91 11.15
N THR A 207 22.21 2.61 11.90
CA THR A 207 22.19 2.87 13.34
C THR A 207 21.06 3.80 13.77
N CYS A 208 19.80 3.42 13.55
CA CYS A 208 18.69 4.06 14.25
C CYS A 208 17.79 3.00 14.88
N VAL A 209 18.27 2.51 16.01
CA VAL A 209 17.52 1.69 16.96
C VAL A 209 17.70 2.36 18.32
N ASP A 210 16.63 2.91 18.91
CA ASP A 210 16.63 3.19 20.34
C ASP A 210 15.44 2.51 21.02
N PHE A 211 15.77 1.45 21.78
CA PHE A 211 14.87 0.63 22.59
C PHE A 211 14.84 1.09 24.05
N SER A 212 14.98 2.38 24.34
CA SER A 212 15.33 2.92 25.67
C SER A 212 14.44 2.56 26.87
N GLN A 213 13.42 1.69 26.76
CA GLN A 213 12.77 1.05 27.92
C GLN A 213 12.38 -0.43 27.75
N LYS A 214 13.28 -1.32 27.32
CA LYS A 214 13.13 -2.75 27.66
C LYS A 214 14.42 -3.37 28.20
N THR A 215 14.59 -3.29 29.52
CA THR A 215 15.21 -4.37 30.29
C THR A 215 14.33 -5.60 30.16
N VAL A 216 14.48 -6.36 29.07
CA VAL A 216 14.11 -7.78 29.12
C VAL A 216 15.20 -8.45 29.94
N SER A 217 14.91 -8.66 31.22
CA SER A 217 15.72 -9.52 32.08
C SER A 217 16.04 -10.82 31.35
N ARG A 218 17.31 -11.20 31.39
CA ARG A 218 17.95 -12.25 30.60
C ARG A 218 17.58 -13.68 31.05
N SER A 219 16.34 -13.92 31.49
CA SER A 219 15.93 -15.19 32.10
C SER A 219 14.91 -16.01 31.30
N ALA A 220 14.49 -15.60 30.11
CA ALA A 220 13.47 -16.34 29.34
C ALA A 220 13.98 -17.18 28.15
N PHE A 221 15.30 -17.39 28.03
CA PHE A 221 15.90 -18.32 27.06
C PHE A 221 16.54 -19.54 27.75
N SER A 222 15.84 -20.07 28.74
CA SER A 222 15.99 -21.46 29.16
C SER A 222 14.59 -21.95 29.45
N LEU A 223 14.02 -22.68 28.49
CA LEU A 223 12.91 -23.65 28.60
C LEU A 223 12.33 -23.85 27.19
N ILE A 224 13.15 -24.44 26.30
CA ILE A 224 12.63 -25.27 25.21
C ILE A 224 13.01 -26.70 25.59
N SER A 225 12.14 -27.36 26.32
CA SER A 225 12.11 -28.83 26.46
C SER A 225 10.85 -29.25 27.24
N ASN A 226 9.71 -29.32 26.57
CA ASN A 226 8.91 -30.55 26.47
C ASN A 226 7.57 -30.30 25.76
N PRO A 227 7.17 -31.19 24.83
CA PRO A 227 5.83 -31.21 24.27
C PRO A 227 4.96 -32.19 25.06
N GLU A 228 3.99 -31.70 25.82
CA GLU A 228 2.69 -32.33 26.06
C GLU A 228 1.90 -31.53 27.11
N GLN A 229 0.57 -31.49 26.91
CA GLN A 229 -0.45 -30.97 27.83
C GLN A 229 -0.42 -29.47 28.15
N ASP A 230 -1.28 -28.69 27.47
CA ASP A 230 -2.51 -28.31 28.15
C ASP A 230 -3.57 -27.73 27.21
N ARG A 231 -4.76 -28.31 27.34
CA ARG A 231 -6.03 -27.92 26.75
C ARG A 231 -6.75 -27.15 27.84
N LEU A 232 -7.09 -25.87 27.67
CA LEU A 232 -8.28 -25.21 28.26
C LEU A 232 -8.38 -23.71 27.88
N THR A 233 -9.52 -23.40 27.25
CA THR A 233 -10.38 -22.20 27.38
C THR A 233 -9.85 -20.78 27.15
N HIS A 234 -10.44 -20.15 26.13
CA HIS A 234 -10.40 -18.72 25.77
C HIS A 234 -10.88 -17.78 26.90
N PRO A 235 -10.57 -16.47 26.78
CA PRO A 235 -11.56 -15.58 26.18
C PRO A 235 -11.04 -14.85 24.93
N VAL A 236 -11.90 -14.83 23.93
CA VAL A 236 -11.76 -14.08 22.68
C VAL A 236 -11.90 -12.59 23.00
N LEU A 237 -10.89 -11.79 22.65
CA LEU A 237 -11.02 -10.34 22.60
C LEU A 237 -11.88 -9.98 21.38
N GLU A 238 -13.19 -9.87 21.60
CA GLU A 238 -14.11 -9.24 20.64
C GLU A 238 -13.81 -7.72 20.59
N VAL A 239 -13.10 -7.29 19.57
CA VAL A 239 -13.08 -5.87 19.18
C VAL A 239 -14.36 -5.61 18.41
N SER A 240 -15.38 -5.11 19.10
CA SER A 240 -16.60 -4.59 18.47
C SER A 240 -16.26 -3.34 17.64
N VAL A 241 -16.00 -3.53 16.35
CA VAL A 241 -15.87 -2.44 15.38
C VAL A 241 -17.28 -2.05 14.95
N ARG A 242 -17.89 -1.09 15.66
CA ARG A 242 -19.05 -0.37 15.10
C ARG A 242 -18.58 0.37 13.85
N THR A 243 -19.05 -0.08 12.69
CA THR A 243 -18.95 0.64 11.43
C THR A 243 -19.68 1.98 11.58
N VAL A 244 -18.93 3.05 11.84
CA VAL A 244 -19.45 4.41 11.67
C VAL A 244 -19.44 4.70 10.18
N LEU A 245 -20.56 4.42 9.53
CA LEU A 245 -20.93 5.01 8.25
C LEU A 245 -21.09 6.52 8.47
N MET A 246 -20.02 7.28 8.19
CA MET A 246 -20.13 8.72 8.01
C MET A 246 -19.96 9.04 6.52
N GLN A 247 -21.10 9.30 5.88
CA GLN A 247 -21.18 10.07 4.66
C GLN A 247 -20.63 11.47 4.94
N ALA A 248 -19.54 11.84 4.27
CA ALA A 248 -19.09 13.23 4.19
C ALA A 248 -18.59 13.49 2.77
N HIS A 249 -19.46 14.07 1.95
CA HIS A 249 -19.09 14.64 0.66
C HIS A 249 -18.07 15.76 0.88
N THR A 250 -16.84 15.55 0.40
CA THR A 250 -16.00 16.67 -0.05
C THR A 250 -15.25 16.32 -1.35
N PRO A 251 -15.13 17.25 -2.30
CA PRO A 251 -14.52 16.98 -3.58
C PRO A 251 -13.00 17.11 -3.46
N HIS A 252 -12.30 16.03 -3.13
CA HIS A 252 -10.84 16.00 -3.14
C HIS A 252 -10.27 15.71 -4.55
N LEU A 253 -9.12 16.30 -4.88
CA LEU A 253 -8.42 16.07 -6.16
C LEU A 253 -7.96 14.61 -6.27
N VAL A 254 -8.37 13.96 -7.37
CA VAL A 254 -8.03 12.58 -7.70
C VAL A 254 -6.85 12.61 -8.69
N HIS A 255 -5.66 12.23 -8.22
CA HIS A 255 -4.39 12.47 -8.95
C HIS A 255 -3.86 11.29 -9.77
N ASN A 256 -4.48 10.10 -9.72
CA ASN A 256 -3.76 8.86 -10.00
C ASN A 256 -4.47 7.92 -11.01
N SER A 257 -4.86 8.40 -12.18
CA SER A 257 -5.29 7.49 -13.27
C SER A 257 -4.23 7.37 -14.36
N LEU A 258 -4.00 6.17 -14.84
CA LEU A 258 -3.10 5.85 -15.95
C LEU A 258 -3.95 5.59 -17.19
N LEU A 259 -3.68 6.33 -18.26
CA LEU A 259 -4.34 6.11 -19.55
C LEU A 259 -3.53 5.17 -20.44
N ILE A 260 -4.22 4.23 -21.04
CA ILE A 260 -3.75 3.41 -22.15
C ILE A 260 -4.69 3.67 -23.32
N HIS A 261 -4.11 4.20 -24.41
CA HIS A 261 -4.71 4.15 -25.72
C HIS A 261 -4.72 2.70 -26.19
#